data_AF-U1N6D3-F1
#
_entry.id   AF-U1N6D3-F1
#
_cell.length_a   1.000
_cell.length_b   1.000
_cell.length_c   1.000
_cell.angle_alpha   90.00
_cell.angle_beta   90.00
_cell.angle_gamma   90.00
#
_symmetry.space_group_name_H-M   'P 1'
#
loop_
_entity.id
_entity.type
_entity.pdbx_description
1 polymer ?
#
loop_
_entity_poly.entity_id
_entity_poly.type
_entity_poly.pdbx_seq_one_letter_code
_entity_poly.pdbx_strand_id
1 'polypeptide(L)'
;MQSRHMITLVDFIIELALSTLQLVSTFVIEVFLGVGLITAMIFVIGAVLTTVTVGYSSLLLGGAILNAITDWGGSARETTPPDRKP
;
A
#
# COMPACT_ATOMS: atom_id res chain seq x y z
N MET A 1 15.04 -5.69 -37.35
CA MET A 1 14.05 -6.51 -36.61
C MET A 1 14.15 -6.15 -35.14
N GLN A 2 13.26 -5.28 -34.66
CA GLN A 2 13.21 -4.88 -33.25
C GLN A 2 12.54 -6.04 -32.49
N SER A 3 13.34 -6.84 -31.81
CA SER A 3 12.85 -7.87 -30.89
C SER A 3 11.93 -7.19 -29.87
N ARG A 4 10.63 -7.51 -29.92
CA ARG A 4 9.69 -7.13 -28.87
C ARG A 4 10.13 -7.86 -27.59
N HIS A 5 11.00 -7.24 -26.82
CA HIS A 5 11.26 -7.69 -25.46
C HIS A 5 9.96 -7.47 -24.69
N MET A 6 9.31 -8.55 -24.27
CA MET A 6 8.16 -8.44 -23.36
C MET A 6 8.70 -7.87 -22.06
N ILE A 7 8.12 -6.76 -21.61
CA ILE A 7 8.40 -6.16 -20.30
C ILE A 7 8.10 -7.23 -19.26
N THR A 8 9.13 -7.61 -18.50
CA THR A 8 8.95 -8.56 -17.41
C THR A 8 8.32 -7.86 -16.21
N LEU A 9 7.75 -8.63 -15.28
CA LEU A 9 7.24 -8.08 -14.02
C LEU A 9 8.32 -7.28 -13.28
N VAL A 10 9.57 -7.75 -13.34
CA VAL A 10 10.72 -7.09 -12.70
C VAL A 10 11.00 -5.75 -13.35
N ASP A 11 11.01 -5.68 -14.69
CA ASP A 11 11.20 -4.43 -15.43
C ASP A 11 10.09 -3.42 -15.08
N PHE A 12 8.84 -3.88 -14.99
CA PHE A 12 7.72 -3.02 -14.58
C PHE A 12 7.88 -2.49 -13.16
N ILE A 13 8.29 -3.32 -12.20
CA ILE A 13 8.48 -2.90 -10.80
C ILE A 13 9.62 -1.87 -10.71
N ILE A 14 10.72 -2.09 -11.44
CA ILE A 14 11.85 -1.15 -11.48
C ILE A 14 11.38 0.18 -12.08
N GLU A 15 10.68 0.15 -13.21
CA GLU A 15 10.17 1.36 -13.86
C GLU A 15 9.19 2.12 -12.96
N LEU A 16 8.29 1.40 -12.28
CA LEU A 16 7.34 1.98 -11.34
C LEU A 16 8.06 2.64 -10.16
N ALA A 17 9.10 1.99 -9.62
CA ALA A 17 9.90 2.55 -8.53
C ALA A 17 10.66 3.80 -8.98
N LEU A 18 11.31 3.77 -10.15
CA LEU A 18 12.01 4.91 -10.72
C LEU A 18 11.07 6.09 -11.01
N SER A 19 9.92 5.81 -11.61
CA SER A 19 8.88 6.81 -11.86
C SER A 19 8.37 7.44 -10.57
N THR A 20 8.12 6.63 -9.55
CA THR A 20 7.71 7.12 -8.23
C THR A 20 8.79 7.98 -7.59
N LEU A 21 10.06 7.56 -7.65
CA LEU A 21 11.19 8.34 -7.14
C LEU A 21 11.33 9.68 -7.86
N GLN A 22 11.18 9.69 -9.18
CA GLN A 22 11.25 10.91 -9.97
C GLN A 22 10.11 11.87 -9.60
N LEU A 23 8.89 11.36 -9.46
CA LEU A 23 7.73 12.14 -9.01
C LEU A 23 7.96 12.75 -7.62
N VAL A 24 8.41 11.95 -6.64
CA VAL A 24 8.70 12.42 -5.28
C VAL A 24 9.82 13.45 -5.30
N SER A 25 10.87 13.24 -6.10
CA SER A 25 11.98 14.19 -6.23
C SER A 25 11.52 15.53 -6.79
N THR A 26 10.74 15.53 -7.89
CA THR A 26 10.15 16.75 -8.46
C THR A 26 9.26 17.44 -7.42
N PHE A 27 8.46 16.68 -6.68
CA PHE A 27 7.61 17.24 -5.64
C PHE A 27 8.41 17.88 -4.50
N VAL A 28 9.47 17.24 -4.00
CA VAL A 28 10.29 17.77 -2.90
C VAL A 28 11.11 18.99 -3.36
N ILE A 29 11.74 18.90 -4.53
CA ILE A 29 12.69 19.91 -5.00
C ILE A 29 11.98 21.11 -5.62
N GLU A 30 10.94 20.90 -6.42
CA GLU A 30 10.31 21.98 -7.19
C GLU A 30 9.05 22.49 -6.50
N VAL A 31 8.21 21.59 -5.98
CA VAL A 31 6.95 22.00 -5.34
C VAL A 31 7.22 22.44 -3.91
N PHE A 32 7.86 21.61 -3.08
CA PHE A 32 8.02 21.86 -1.65
C PHE A 32 8.86 23.09 -1.33
N LEU A 33 9.96 23.30 -2.06
CA LEU A 33 10.79 24.51 -1.94
C LEU A 33 10.10 25.76 -2.53
N GLY A 34 9.07 25.57 -3.36
CA GLY A 34 8.26 26.65 -3.94
C GLY A 34 7.05 27.08 -3.11
N VAL A 35 6.67 26.33 -2.06
CA VAL A 35 5.53 26.66 -1.18
C VAL A 35 5.97 27.29 0.14
N GLY A 36 5.09 28.10 0.73
CA GLY A 36 5.30 28.67 2.06
C GLY A 36 5.34 27.61 3.17
N LEU A 37 6.02 27.92 4.29
CA LEU A 37 6.30 27.02 5.41
C LEU A 37 5.04 26.29 5.94
N ILE A 38 3.92 27.00 6.10
CA ILE A 38 2.69 26.41 6.64
C ILE A 38 2.14 25.33 5.70
N THR A 39 2.12 25.61 4.39
CA THR A 39 1.64 24.65 3.37
C THR A 39 2.53 23.41 3.32
N ALA A 40 3.85 23.61 3.40
CA ALA A 40 4.80 22.51 3.51
C ALA A 40 4.51 21.63 4.74
N MET A 41 4.31 22.23 5.92
CA MET A 41 3.99 21.47 7.14
C MET A 41 2.69 20.65 7.02
N ILE A 42 1.63 21.22 6.46
CA ILE A 42 0.36 20.51 6.26
C ILE A 42 0.56 19.30 5.34
N PHE A 43 1.34 19.46 4.28
CA PHE A 43 1.63 18.35 3.37
C PHE A 43 2.46 17.25 4.05
N VAL A 44 3.46 17.59 4.87
CA VAL A 44 4.21 16.58 5.64
C VAL A 44 3.27 15.79 6.56
N ILE A 45 2.38 16.48 7.29
CA ILE A 45 1.42 15.84 8.18
C ILE A 45 0.51 14.88 7.39
N GLY A 46 -0.01 15.32 6.26
CA GLY A 46 -0.83 14.49 5.37
C GLY A 46 -0.06 13.26 4.86
N ALA A 47 1.17 13.44 4.40
CA ALA A 47 2.02 12.36 3.92
C ALA A 47 2.28 11.31 5.02
N VAL A 48 2.64 11.74 6.24
CA VAL A 48 2.85 10.85 7.38
C VAL A 48 1.57 10.07 7.70
N LEU A 49 0.42 10.75 7.76
CA LEU A 49 -0.86 10.10 8.05
C LEU A 49 -1.22 9.06 6.98
N THR A 50 -1.04 9.38 5.70
CA THR A 50 -1.25 8.44 4.60
C THR A 50 -0.31 7.26 4.70
N THR A 51 0.99 7.46 4.94
CA THR A 51 1.97 6.38 5.08
C THR A 51 1.60 5.44 6.22
N VAL A 52 1.23 5.97 7.38
CA VAL A 52 0.81 5.15 8.53
C VAL A 52 -0.46 4.37 8.20
N THR A 53 -1.46 5.03 7.60
CA THR A 53 -2.75 4.40 7.26
C THR A 53 -2.57 3.27 6.25
N VAL A 54 -1.83 3.53 5.17
CA VAL A 54 -1.54 2.52 4.14
C VAL A 54 -0.72 1.40 4.73
N GLY A 55 0.34 1.71 5.48
CA GLY A 55 1.19 0.70 6.11
C GLY A 55 0.42 -0.23 7.05
N TYR A 56 -0.41 0.34 7.95
CA TYR A 56 -1.27 -0.44 8.83
C TYR A 56 -2.26 -1.31 8.04
N SER A 57 -2.90 -0.75 7.02
CA SER A 57 -3.83 -1.50 6.16
C SER A 57 -3.14 -2.62 5.40
N SER A 58 -1.92 -2.41 4.91
CA SER A 58 -1.12 -3.44 4.24
C SER A 58 -0.71 -4.56 5.20
N LEU A 59 -0.42 -4.26 6.47
CA LEU A 59 -0.18 -5.29 7.49
C LEU A 59 -1.44 -6.13 7.74
N LEU A 60 -2.60 -5.50 7.88
CA LEU A 60 -3.87 -6.21 8.02
C LEU A 60 -4.18 -7.08 6.80
N LEU A 61 -3.99 -6.54 5.59
CA LEU A 61 -4.16 -7.27 4.34
C LEU A 61 -3.20 -8.46 4.27
N GLY A 62 -1.93 -8.26 4.61
CA GLY A 62 -0.94 -9.33 4.70
C GLY A 62 -1.36 -10.41 5.69
N GLY A 63 -1.82 -10.02 6.88
CA GLY A 63 -2.39 -10.93 7.87
C GLY A 63 -3.60 -11.71 7.35
N ALA A 64 -4.51 -11.05 6.63
CA ALA A 64 -5.68 -11.68 6.03
C ALA A 64 -5.31 -12.68 4.92
N ILE A 65 -4.32 -12.34 4.07
CA ILE A 65 -3.80 -13.26 3.04
C ILE A 65 -3.13 -14.46 3.70
N LEU A 66 -2.26 -14.24 4.68
CA LEU A 66 -1.61 -15.30 5.44
C LEU A 66 -2.65 -16.20 6.12
N ASN A 67 -3.70 -15.61 6.69
CA ASN A 67 -4.80 -16.34 7.26
C ASN A 67 -5.52 -17.22 6.23
N ALA A 68 -5.85 -16.65 5.07
CA ALA A 68 -6.55 -17.38 4.01
C ALA A 68 -5.76 -18.60 3.46
N ILE A 69 -4.43 -18.55 3.50
CA ILE A 69 -3.57 -19.65 2.99
C ILE A 69 -3.15 -20.65 4.08
N THR A 70 -3.15 -20.25 5.35
CA THR A 70 -2.71 -21.12 6.47
C THR A 70 -3.87 -21.65 7.31
N ASP A 71 -5.08 -21.08 7.17
CA ASP A 71 -6.25 -21.32 8.04
C ASP A 71 -5.95 -21.13 9.54
N TRP A 72 -4.85 -20.42 9.87
CA TRP A 72 -4.37 -20.25 11.25
C TRP A 72 -5.16 -19.24 12.06
N GLY A 73 -5.87 -18.35 11.40
CA GLY A 73 -6.88 -17.49 11.97
C GLY A 73 -8.23 -17.97 11.49
N GLY A 74 -8.66 -19.14 11.96
CA GLY A 74 -10.07 -19.52 11.94
C GLY A 74 -10.86 -18.33 12.48
N SER A 75 -11.40 -17.53 11.57
CA SER A 75 -12.31 -16.43 11.84
C SER A 75 -13.31 -17.00 12.82
N ALA A 76 -13.42 -16.38 14.01
CA ALA A 76 -14.22 -16.85 15.14
C ALA A 76 -15.38 -17.70 14.61
N ARG A 77 -15.30 -19.04 14.78
CA ARG A 77 -16.35 -19.95 14.29
C ARG A 77 -17.67 -19.31 14.70
N GLU A 78 -18.53 -18.94 13.75
CA GLU A 78 -19.89 -18.57 14.13
C GLU A 78 -20.40 -19.72 14.98
N THR A 79 -20.64 -19.44 16.27
CA THR A 79 -21.31 -20.39 17.14
C THR A 79 -22.73 -20.43 16.64
N THR A 80 -23.00 -21.25 15.63
CA THR A 80 -24.35 -21.63 15.24
C THR A 80 -25.03 -22.08 16.52
N PRO A 81 -26.06 -21.38 17.02
CA PRO A 81 -26.78 -21.82 18.19
C PRO A 81 -27.30 -23.24 17.90
N PRO A 82 -27.22 -24.19 18.85
CA PRO A 82 -27.76 -25.52 18.61
C PRO A 82 -29.23 -25.38 18.24
N ASP A 83 -29.58 -25.86 17.03
CA ASP A 83 -30.96 -26.01 16.57
C ASP A 83 -31.69 -26.88 17.59
N ARG A 84 -32.39 -26.21 18.51
CA ARG A 84 -33.12 -26.85 19.59
C ARG A 84 -34.50 -27.20 19.03
N LYS A 85 -34.57 -28.32 18.32
CA LYS A 85 -35.83 -29.02 18.05
C LYS A 85 -36.05 -30.04 19.16
N PRO A 86 -37.14 -29.90 19.92
CA PRO A 86 -38.28 -30.79 19.69
C PRO A 86 -39.55 -30.03 19.25
#